data_AF-A0A353BG39-F1
#
_entry.id   AF-A0A353BG39-F1
#
_cell.length_a   1.000
_cell.length_b   1.000
_cell.length_c   1.000
_cell.angle_alpha   90.00
_cell.angle_beta   90.00
_cell.angle_gamma   90.00
#
_symmetry.space_group_name_H-M   'P 1'
#
loop_
_entity.id
_entity.type
_entity.pdbx_description
1 polymer ?
#
loop_
_entity_poly.entity_id
_entity_poly.type
_entity_poly.pdbx_seq_one_letter_code
_entity_poly.pdbx_strand_id
1 'polypeptide(L)'
;MSLFTDSMSLGFTAAEDVGGEYVDYDYSGTVECIYVVPGRVVGIQTNTGGRMQTAQRTLDFMIRRDRLVIDDIPREPQRGNIITRADGSSWKVTGPSSSEPVWRYSDSSLSYYRVQTVEHTSALEGLE
;
A
#
# COMPACT_ATOMS: atom_id res chain seq x y z
N MET A 1 25.16 6.01 15.25
CA MET A 1 24.00 5.17 14.87
C MET A 1 22.99 5.24 15.99
N SER A 2 21.72 5.52 15.68
CA SER A 2 20.69 5.83 16.68
C SER A 2 19.91 4.57 17.08
N LEU A 3 19.86 4.27 18.38
CA LEU A 3 19.11 3.16 18.98
C LEU A 3 17.61 3.16 18.65
N PHE A 4 17.05 4.30 18.26
CA PHE A 4 15.66 4.41 17.81
C PHE A 4 15.43 3.78 16.44
N THR A 5 16.44 3.75 15.58
CA THR A 5 16.34 3.20 14.21
C THR A 5 16.21 1.67 14.25
N ASP A 6 17.01 1.00 15.07
CA ASP A 6 16.95 -0.46 15.22
C ASP A 6 15.59 -0.94 15.74
N SER A 7 14.92 -0.14 16.59
CA SER A 7 13.62 -0.50 17.15
C SER A 7 12.48 -0.53 16.12
N MET A 8 12.53 0.31 15.08
CA MET A 8 11.52 0.31 14.02
C MET A 8 11.71 -0.86 13.05
N SER A 9 12.96 -1.16 12.66
CA SER A 9 13.26 -2.29 11.77
C SER A 9 13.02 -3.65 12.46
N LEU A 10 13.30 -3.76 13.77
CA LEU A 10 12.94 -4.94 14.58
C LEU A 10 11.42 -5.08 14.73
N GLY A 11 10.71 -4.00 15.02
CA GLY A 11 9.25 -4.00 15.13
C GLY A 11 8.56 -4.40 13.82
N PHE A 12 9.15 -4.03 12.68
CA PHE A 12 8.64 -4.42 11.37
C PHE A 12 8.92 -5.89 11.04
N THR A 13 10.11 -6.39 11.33
CA THR A 13 10.43 -7.82 11.13
C THR A 13 9.46 -8.70 11.91
N ALA A 14 9.15 -8.33 13.16
CA ALA A 14 8.13 -9.02 13.95
C ALA A 14 6.71 -8.90 13.36
N ALA A 15 6.39 -7.79 12.68
CA ALA A 15 5.11 -7.63 11.99
C ALA A 15 5.03 -8.48 10.71
N GLU A 16 6.13 -8.64 9.96
CA GLU A 16 6.20 -9.56 8.83
C GLU A 16 5.92 -11.00 9.25
N ASP A 17 6.48 -11.44 10.39
CA ASP A 17 6.38 -12.81 10.88
C ASP A 17 4.98 -13.19 11.40
N VAL A 18 4.16 -12.20 11.78
CA VAL A 18 2.85 -12.44 12.43
C VAL A 18 1.66 -12.00 11.57
N GLY A 19 1.84 -10.99 10.72
CA GLY A 19 0.72 -10.35 10.01
C GLY A 19 0.95 -10.08 8.53
N GLY A 20 2.04 -10.58 7.93
CA GLY A 20 2.26 -10.44 6.50
C GLY A 20 1.41 -11.40 5.67
N GLU A 21 1.15 -11.01 4.43
CA GLU A 21 0.37 -11.78 3.47
C GLU A 21 0.93 -11.62 2.05
N TYR A 22 0.66 -12.62 1.20
CA TYR A 22 0.91 -12.53 -0.23
C TYR A 22 -0.27 -11.83 -0.92
N VAL A 23 0.04 -10.90 -1.81
CA VAL A 23 -0.94 -10.11 -2.59
C VAL A 23 -0.53 -10.09 -4.05
N ASP A 24 -1.52 -9.95 -4.92
CA ASP A 24 -1.29 -9.66 -6.33
C ASP A 24 -1.08 -8.15 -6.49
N TYR A 25 0.09 -7.76 -6.99
CA TYR A 25 0.49 -6.39 -7.20
C TYR A 25 0.55 -6.07 -8.69
N ASP A 26 -0.39 -5.25 -9.15
CA ASP A 26 -0.44 -4.75 -10.53
C ASP A 26 0.42 -3.48 -10.65
N TYR A 27 1.59 -3.66 -11.26
CA TYR A 27 2.47 -2.59 -11.69
C TYR A 27 2.24 -2.24 -13.15
N SER A 28 1.32 -1.30 -13.40
CA SER A 28 1.07 -0.74 -14.73
C SER A 28 0.75 -1.81 -15.80
N GLY A 29 -0.02 -2.84 -15.43
CA GLY A 29 -0.44 -3.94 -16.28
C GLY A 29 0.35 -5.24 -16.09
N THR A 30 1.42 -5.22 -15.30
CA THR A 30 2.18 -6.43 -14.94
C THR A 30 1.83 -6.86 -13.53
N VAL A 31 1.28 -8.06 -13.38
CA VAL A 31 0.83 -8.58 -12.08
C VAL A 31 1.87 -9.55 -11.52
N GLU A 32 2.34 -9.27 -10.31
CA GLU A 32 3.29 -10.11 -9.59
C GLU A 32 2.80 -10.40 -8.17
N CYS A 33 3.11 -11.61 -7.68
CA CYS A 33 2.78 -11.99 -6.31
C CYS A 33 3.89 -11.51 -5.37
N ILE A 34 3.58 -10.57 -4.48
CA ILE A 34 4.55 -10.00 -3.54
C ILE A 34 4.09 -10.19 -2.09
N TYR A 35 5.05 -10.19 -1.17
CA TYR A 35 4.77 -10.24 0.28
C TYR A 35 4.67 -8.82 0.84
N VAL A 36 3.60 -8.54 1.58
CA VAL A 36 3.33 -7.25 2.20
C VAL A 36 2.87 -7.41 3.63
N VAL A 37 2.94 -6.34 4.42
CA VAL A 37 2.28 -6.27 5.72
C VAL A 37 1.17 -5.22 5.66
N PRO A 38 -0.12 -5.61 5.71
CA PRO A 38 -1.23 -4.68 5.77
C PRO A 38 -1.24 -3.97 7.12
N GLY A 39 -1.53 -2.67 7.08
CA GLY A 39 -1.83 -1.85 8.25
C GLY A 39 -3.29 -2.00 8.67
N ARG A 40 -3.84 -0.94 9.28
CA ARG A 40 -5.25 -0.89 9.68
C ARG A 40 -6.08 -0.14 8.65
N VAL A 41 -7.24 -0.69 8.29
CA VAL A 41 -8.22 0.01 7.46
C VAL A 41 -8.80 1.20 8.24
N VAL A 42 -8.78 2.39 7.63
CA VAL A 42 -9.38 3.62 8.17
C VAL A 42 -10.46 4.11 7.20
N GLY A 43 -11.68 4.26 7.71
CA GLY A 43 -12.79 4.87 6.97
C GLY A 43 -12.82 6.38 7.17
N ILE A 44 -12.70 7.14 6.08
CA ILE A 44 -12.81 8.60 6.08
C ILE A 44 -14.22 8.96 5.62
N GLN A 45 -15.01 9.58 6.49
CA GLN A 45 -16.31 10.14 6.13
C GLN A 45 -16.15 11.64 5.92
N THR A 46 -16.42 12.11 4.71
CA THR A 46 -16.50 13.55 4.43
C THR A 46 -17.94 14.05 4.55
N ASN A 47 -18.17 15.05 5.40
CA ASN A 47 -19.46 15.74 5.50
C ASN A 47 -19.32 17.13 4.89
N THR A 48 -19.89 17.30 3.70
CA THR A 48 -19.92 18.60 3.02
C THR A 48 -21.37 19.06 2.96
N GLY A 49 -21.70 20.12 3.71
CA GLY A 49 -23.02 20.77 3.66
C GLY A 49 -24.18 19.95 4.25
N GLY A 50 -23.92 19.07 5.23
CA GLY A 50 -24.98 18.31 5.91
C GLY A 50 -25.41 17.03 5.17
N ARG A 51 -24.79 16.71 4.03
CA ARG A 51 -24.88 15.40 3.38
C ARG A 51 -23.58 14.63 3.62
N MET A 52 -23.70 13.42 4.17
CA MET A 52 -22.62 12.45 4.12
C MET A 52 -22.30 12.18 2.65
N GLN A 53 -21.13 12.58 2.18
CA GLN A 53 -20.63 12.22 0.87
C GLN A 53 -19.44 11.29 1.07
N THR A 54 -19.63 10.04 0.64
CA THR A 54 -18.61 9.01 0.41
C THR A 54 -17.74 8.66 1.62
N ALA A 55 -17.97 7.47 2.17
CA ALA A 55 -16.98 6.83 3.04
C ALA A 55 -15.85 6.29 2.15
N GLN A 56 -14.70 6.95 2.14
CA GLN A 56 -13.50 6.45 1.46
C GLN A 56 -12.71 5.59 2.44
N ARG A 57 -12.47 4.32 2.12
CA ARG A 57 -11.63 3.44 2.92
C ARG A 57 -10.18 3.57 2.47
N THR A 58 -9.28 3.69 3.44
CA THR A 58 -7.83 3.73 3.22
C THR A 58 -7.19 2.54 3.94
N LEU A 59 -6.12 2.03 3.38
CA LEU A 59 -5.31 0.99 3.98
C LEU A 59 -3.85 1.27 3.63
N ASP A 60 -2.98 1.22 4.62
CA ASP A 60 -1.54 1.31 4.37
C ASP A 60 -0.99 -0.10 4.18
N PHE A 61 -0.06 -0.25 3.27
CA PHE A 61 0.73 -1.46 3.11
C PHE A 61 2.19 -1.14 3.36
N MET A 62 2.88 -2.07 4.00
CA MET A 62 4.31 -1.98 4.15
C MET A 62 4.96 -3.05 3.27
N ILE A 63 5.89 -2.62 2.43
CA ILE A 63 6.53 -3.47 1.43
C ILE A 63 8.03 -3.38 1.61
N ARG A 64 8.69 -4.54 1.69
CA ARG A 64 10.14 -4.64 1.66
C ARG A 64 10.69 -4.21 0.32
N ARG A 65 11.68 -3.31 0.33
CA ARG A 65 12.30 -2.81 -0.89
C ARG A 65 12.95 -3.92 -1.72
N ASP A 66 13.61 -4.86 -1.06
CA ASP A 66 14.27 -6.00 -1.71
C ASP A 66 13.28 -7.08 -2.22
N ARG A 67 12.00 -6.96 -1.88
CA ARG A 67 10.94 -7.90 -2.30
C ARG A 67 9.96 -7.31 -3.32
N LEU A 68 10.02 -6.00 -3.58
CA LEU A 68 9.26 -5.38 -4.66
C LEU A 68 10.05 -5.51 -5.97
N VAL A 69 9.99 -6.70 -6.55
CA VAL A 69 10.67 -7.05 -7.81
C VAL A 69 9.60 -7.39 -8.83
N ILE A 70 9.63 -6.67 -9.97
CA ILE A 70 8.70 -6.86 -11.08
C ILE A 70 9.53 -7.11 -12.33
N ASP A 71 9.28 -8.22 -13.04
CA ASP A 71 10.11 -8.67 -14.16
C ASP A 71 11.61 -8.79 -13.79
N ASP A 72 11.91 -9.38 -12.63
CA ASP A 72 13.28 -9.48 -12.06
C ASP A 72 13.98 -8.12 -11.80
N ILE A 73 13.26 -7.00 -11.89
CA ILE A 73 13.80 -5.66 -11.67
C ILE A 73 13.23 -5.08 -10.36
N PRO A 74 14.08 -4.64 -9.41
CA PRO A 74 13.61 -3.88 -8.25
C PRO A 74 12.85 -2.63 -8.68
N ARG A 75 11.61 -2.48 -8.18
CA ARG A 75 10.75 -1.33 -8.46
C ARG A 75 10.46 -0.56 -7.19
N GLU A 76 10.11 0.71 -7.36
CA GLU A 76 9.43 1.48 -6.32
C GLU A 76 7.93 1.39 -6.58
N PRO A 77 7.07 1.50 -5.55
CA PRO A 77 5.62 1.58 -5.76
C PRO A 77 5.28 2.74 -6.72
N GLN A 78 4.12 2.75 -7.37
CA GLN A 78 3.71 3.89 -8.19
C GLN A 78 2.24 4.23 -7.96
N ARG A 79 1.91 5.52 -8.06
CA ARG A 79 0.52 5.98 -8.01
C ARG A 79 -0.28 5.27 -9.10
N GLY A 80 -1.40 4.70 -8.69
CA GLY A 80 -2.30 3.99 -9.59
C GLY A 80 -2.04 2.49 -9.71
N ASN A 81 -0.94 1.97 -9.18
CA ASN A 81 -0.77 0.53 -8.99
C ASN A 81 -1.89 -0.03 -8.11
N ILE A 82 -2.23 -1.30 -8.31
CA ILE A 82 -3.32 -1.96 -7.61
C ILE A 82 -2.76 -3.10 -6.78
N ILE A 83 -3.18 -3.19 -5.53
CA ILE A 83 -2.91 -4.30 -4.62
C ILE A 83 -4.20 -5.08 -4.43
N THR A 84 -4.22 -6.34 -4.81
CA THR A 84 -5.37 -7.23 -4.64
C THR A 84 -5.03 -8.31 -3.62
N ARG A 85 -5.82 -8.35 -2.54
CA ARG A 85 -5.64 -9.30 -1.45
C ARG A 85 -6.35 -10.62 -1.77
N ALA A 86 -6.00 -11.69 -1.06
CA ALA A 86 -6.61 -13.01 -1.23
C ALA A 86 -8.14 -13.04 -0.96
N ASP A 87 -8.65 -12.06 -0.20
CA ASP A 87 -10.10 -11.88 0.04
C ASP A 87 -10.84 -11.18 -1.12
N GLY A 88 -10.14 -10.85 -2.20
CA GLY A 88 -10.66 -10.14 -3.37
C GLY A 88 -10.77 -8.62 -3.20
N SER A 89 -10.43 -8.08 -2.03
CA SER A 89 -10.38 -6.62 -1.85
C SER A 89 -9.23 -6.02 -2.64
N SER A 90 -9.52 -4.92 -3.34
CA SER A 90 -8.58 -4.24 -4.22
C SER A 90 -8.31 -2.83 -3.72
N TRP A 91 -7.06 -2.41 -3.76
CA TRP A 91 -6.57 -1.19 -3.15
C TRP A 91 -5.65 -0.45 -4.11
N LYS A 92 -6.01 0.77 -4.47
CA LYS A 92 -5.25 1.60 -5.39
C LYS A 92 -4.23 2.43 -4.63
N VAL A 93 -2.97 2.30 -5.03
CA VAL A 93 -1.86 3.10 -4.51
C VAL A 93 -2.14 4.58 -4.78
N THR A 94 -2.26 5.33 -3.70
CA THR A 94 -2.40 6.79 -3.75
C THR A 94 -1.05 7.43 -3.61
N GLY A 95 -0.79 8.42 -4.45
CA GLY A 95 0.31 9.35 -4.22
C GLY A 95 -0.10 10.55 -3.38
N PRO A 96 0.83 11.17 -2.63
CA PRO A 96 0.74 12.60 -2.41
C PRO A 96 0.69 13.32 -3.78
N SER A 97 0.21 14.55 -3.78
CA SER A 97 0.09 15.40 -4.97
C SER A 97 1.39 15.46 -5.80
N SER A 98 1.28 15.95 -7.03
CA SER A 98 2.31 16.00 -8.10
C SER A 98 3.71 16.54 -7.75
N SER A 99 3.98 16.90 -6.50
CA SER A 99 5.25 17.44 -5.99
C SER A 99 6.06 16.49 -5.10
N GLU A 100 5.52 15.33 -4.68
CA GLU A 100 6.24 14.39 -3.78
C GLU A 100 6.17 12.93 -4.28
N PRO A 101 7.24 12.14 -4.15
CA PRO A 101 7.17 10.70 -4.37
C PRO A 101 6.29 10.08 -3.28
N VAL A 102 5.05 9.76 -3.64
CA VAL A 102 4.57 8.37 -3.64
C VAL A 102 4.38 7.69 -2.26
N TRP A 103 5.52 7.40 -1.66
CA TRP A 103 5.77 6.49 -0.56
C TRP A 103 6.80 7.13 0.36
N ARG A 104 6.57 7.08 1.67
CA ARG A 104 7.62 7.43 2.64
C ARG A 104 8.39 6.15 2.97
N TYR A 105 9.71 6.22 2.89
CA TYR A 105 10.55 5.27 3.60
C TYR A 105 10.15 5.32 5.07
N SER A 106 9.78 4.16 5.61
CA SER A 106 9.33 4.07 7.01
C SER A 106 10.49 4.08 8.00
N ASP A 107 11.73 3.97 7.50
CA ASP A 107 12.94 4.04 8.30
C ASP A 107 14.09 4.77 7.58
N SER A 108 15.11 5.16 8.34
CA SER A 108 16.32 5.79 7.81
C SER A 108 17.26 4.82 7.10
N SER A 109 16.97 3.51 7.16
CA SER A 109 17.71 2.47 6.44
C SER A 109 17.21 2.26 5.01
N LEU A 110 16.06 2.86 4.68
CA LEU A 110 15.37 2.78 3.40
C LEU A 110 14.96 1.33 3.04
N SER A 111 14.68 0.50 4.05
CA SER A 111 14.41 -0.94 3.86
C SER A 111 12.95 -1.24 3.52
N TYR A 112 12.03 -0.37 3.91
CA TYR A 112 10.59 -0.59 3.72
C TYR A 112 9.87 0.65 3.19
N TYR A 113 9.02 0.42 2.20
CA TYR A 113 8.04 1.37 1.70
C TYR A 113 6.77 1.33 2.54
N ARG A 114 6.32 2.48 3.05
CA ARG A 114 4.92 2.65 3.49
C ARG A 114 4.10 3.20 2.32
N VAL A 115 3.19 2.37 1.83
CA VAL A 115 2.35 2.64 0.66
C VAL A 115 0.93 2.92 1.13
N GLN A 116 0.50 4.16 0.97
CA GLN A 116 -0.89 4.54 1.25
C GLN A 116 -1.78 4.13 0.08
N THR A 117 -2.92 3.52 0.38
CA THR A 117 -3.90 3.11 -0.63
C THR A 117 -5.31 3.56 -0.28
N VAL A 118 -6.16 3.60 -1.30
CA VAL A 118 -7.61 3.77 -1.17
C VAL A 118 -8.31 2.57 -1.78
N GLU A 119 -9.44 2.18 -1.19
CA GLU A 119 -10.23 1.08 -1.71
C GLU A 119 -10.59 1.32 -3.18
N HIS A 120 -10.23 0.36 -4.02
CA HIS A 120 -10.50 0.36 -5.44
C HIS A 120 -11.70 -0.54 -5.67
N THR A 121 -12.88 0.06 -5.76
CA THR A 121 -14.04 -0.65 -6.29
C THR A 121 -13.88 -0.68 -7.80
N SER A 122 -13.51 -1.83 -8.36
CA SER A 122 -13.76 -2.10 -9.78
C SER A 122 -15.27 -2.11 -9.94
N ALA A 123 -15.87 -0.93 -10.14
CA ALA A 123 -17.23 -0.86 -10.60
C ALA A 123 -17.26 -1.69 -11.88
N LEU A 124 -18.16 -2.68 -11.93
CA LEU A 124 -18.53 -3.34 -13.16
C LEU A 124 -18.76 -2.25 -14.23
N GLU A 125 -17.79 -2.06 -15.13
CA GLU A 125 -18.01 -1.47 -16.46
C GLU A 125 -18.86 -2.47 -17.25
N GLY A 126 -20.11 -2.61 -16.82
CA GLY A 126 -21.06 -3.59 -17.28
C GLY A 126 -22.47 -3.03 -17.16
N LEU A 127 -22.68 -1.86 -17.76
CA LEU A 127 -23.98 -1.33 -18.14
C LEU A 127 -23.77 -0.35 -19.31
N GLU A 128 -23.46 -0.88 -20.49
CA GLU A 128 -23.90 -0.35 -21.80
C GLU A 128 -24.29 -1.50 -22.72
#